data_AF-A0A1A1ZMH3-F1
#
_entry.id   AF-A0A1A1ZMH3-F1
#
_cell.length_a   1.000
_cell.length_b   1.000
_cell.length_c   1.000
_cell.angle_alpha   90.00
_cell.angle_beta   90.00
_cell.angle_gamma   90.00
#
_symmetry.space_group_name_H-M   'P 1'
#
loop_
_entity.id
_entity.type
_entity.pdbx_description
1 polymer ?
#
loop_
_entity_poly.entity_id
_entity_poly.type
_entity_poly.pdbx_seq_one_letter_code
_entity_poly.pdbx_strand_id
1 'polypeptide(L)'
;MRRAAVVQYHTGTTSAEHNRALIEEVLDELKSRDPGGLDYQVFQFDDGTGFLHIAVFDGTADPFADCKADRHFHHDLEQRLATPPTITRARLIGAYFGRNR
;
A
#
# COMPACT_ATOMS: atom_id res chain seq x y z
N MET A 1 -5.97 18.76 6.99
CA MET A 1 -6.82 17.57 7.22
C MET A 1 -6.17 16.40 6.51
N ARG A 2 -5.97 15.25 7.17
CA ARG A 2 -5.35 14.07 6.52
C ARG A 2 -6.30 13.47 5.48
N ARG A 3 -5.75 13.11 4.33
CA ARG A 3 -6.43 12.44 3.22
C ARG A 3 -6.06 10.96 3.27
N ALA A 4 -6.92 10.14 2.70
CA ALA A 4 -6.65 8.72 2.54
C ALA A 4 -6.78 8.34 1.05
N ALA A 5 -5.90 7.48 0.59
CA ALA A 5 -6.05 6.72 -0.64
C ALA A 5 -6.32 5.26 -0.27
N VAL A 6 -7.41 4.72 -0.78
CA VAL A 6 -7.79 3.31 -0.63
C VAL A 6 -7.69 2.68 -2.00
N VAL A 7 -6.81 1.68 -2.14
CA VAL A 7 -6.58 0.99 -3.41
C VAL A 7 -6.87 -0.48 -3.21
N GLN A 8 -7.73 -1.06 -4.05
CA GLN A 8 -8.03 -2.48 -4.03
C GLN A 8 -7.81 -3.09 -5.41
N TYR A 9 -7.27 -4.30 -5.45
CA TYR A 9 -7.06 -5.03 -6.70
C TYR A 9 -6.89 -6.54 -6.45
N HIS A 10 -6.95 -7.32 -7.52
CA HIS A 10 -6.56 -8.73 -7.51
C HIS A 10 -5.39 -8.96 -8.46
N THR A 11 -4.46 -9.82 -8.06
CA THR A 11 -3.37 -10.30 -8.92
C THR A 11 -3.80 -11.57 -9.66
N GLY A 12 -3.01 -11.98 -10.66
CA GLY A 12 -3.02 -13.37 -11.11
C GLY A 12 -2.62 -14.33 -9.98
N THR A 13 -3.12 -15.56 -10.01
CA THR A 13 -2.85 -16.58 -8.97
C THR A 13 -1.37 -16.91 -8.84
N THR A 14 -0.64 -16.94 -9.95
CA THR A 14 0.82 -17.18 -9.97
C THR A 14 1.65 -15.98 -9.50
N SER A 15 1.05 -14.78 -9.47
CA SER A 15 1.74 -13.52 -9.19
C SER A 15 1.53 -13.04 -7.75
N ALA A 16 0.59 -13.63 -7.02
CA ALA A 16 0.17 -13.17 -5.69
C ALA A 16 1.31 -13.19 -4.67
N GLU A 17 2.06 -14.29 -4.60
CA GLU A 17 3.17 -14.43 -3.66
C GLU A 17 4.33 -13.47 -3.97
N HIS A 18 4.65 -13.32 -5.25
CA HIS A 18 5.65 -12.35 -5.68
C HIS A 18 5.20 -10.91 -5.38
N ASN A 19 3.91 -10.60 -5.58
CA ASN A 19 3.36 -9.30 -5.25
C ASN A 19 3.43 -9.01 -3.74
N ARG A 20 3.14 -10.01 -2.89
CA ARG A 20 3.29 -9.92 -1.43
C ARG A 20 4.73 -9.59 -1.04
N ALA A 21 5.71 -10.30 -1.59
CA ALA A 21 7.13 -10.07 -1.31
C ALA A 21 7.57 -8.63 -1.65
N LEU A 22 7.14 -8.10 -2.81
CA LEU A 22 7.44 -6.72 -3.20
C LEU A 22 6.81 -5.70 -2.24
N ILE A 23 5.59 -5.95 -1.76
CA ILE A 23 4.94 -5.09 -0.76
C ILE A 23 5.72 -5.12 0.57
N GLU A 24 6.21 -6.28 0.98
CA GLU A 24 7.02 -6.42 2.20
C GLU A 24 8.33 -5.63 2.11
N GLU A 25 9.00 -5.65 0.95
CA GLU A 25 10.17 -4.80 0.68
C GLU A 25 9.85 -3.30 0.82
N VAL A 26 8.67 -2.86 0.34
CA VAL A 26 8.21 -1.48 0.50
C VAL A 26 8.02 -1.12 1.97
N LEU A 27 7.38 -2.01 2.73
CA LEU A 27 7.14 -1.79 4.16
C LEU A 27 8.45 -1.73 4.95
N ASP A 28 9.41 -2.60 4.64
CA ASP A 28 10.73 -2.62 5.27
C ASP A 28 11.54 -1.35 4.96
N GLU A 29 11.54 -0.89 3.71
CA GLU A 29 12.21 0.37 3.35
C GLU A 29 11.57 1.57 4.05
N LEU A 30 10.23 1.66 4.06
CA LEU A 30 9.51 2.74 4.74
C LEU A 30 9.80 2.75 6.24
N LYS A 31 9.83 1.57 6.88
CA LYS A 31 10.15 1.43 8.30
C LYS A 31 11.59 1.84 8.59
N SER A 32 12.54 1.51 7.72
CA SER A 32 13.95 1.89 7.90
C SER A 32 14.18 3.38 7.70
N ARG A 33 13.44 4.02 6.79
CA ARG A 33 13.66 5.42 6.42
C ARG A 33 12.85 6.39 7.26
N ASP A 34 11.70 5.95 7.75
CA ASP A 34 10.70 6.76 8.47
C ASP A 34 10.53 8.16 7.86
N PRO A 35 9.97 8.26 6.63
CA PRO A 35 9.79 9.55 5.97
C PRO A 35 8.84 10.50 6.74
N GLY A 36 8.12 9.99 7.74
CA GLY A 36 7.06 10.72 8.42
C GLY A 36 5.84 11.00 7.53
N GLY A 37 4.76 11.48 8.13
CA GLY A 37 3.59 11.97 7.38
C GLY A 37 2.71 10.91 6.71
N LEU A 38 3.03 9.61 6.85
CA LEU A 38 2.29 8.50 6.25
C LEU A 38 1.92 7.45 7.31
N ASP A 39 0.62 7.14 7.42
CA ASP A 39 0.17 5.88 8.01
C ASP A 39 -0.21 4.96 6.85
N TYR A 40 0.47 3.82 6.72
CA TYR A 40 0.27 2.91 5.61
C TYR A 40 -0.05 1.51 6.12
N GLN A 41 -1.14 0.94 5.63
CA GLN A 41 -1.58 -0.40 5.95
C GLN A 41 -1.88 -1.14 4.64
N VAL A 42 -1.42 -2.37 4.56
CA VAL A 42 -1.69 -3.25 3.42
C VAL A 42 -2.26 -4.55 3.94
N PHE A 43 -3.29 -5.03 3.28
CA PHE A 43 -4.00 -6.27 3.60
C PHE A 43 -3.98 -7.16 2.37
N GLN A 44 -3.79 -8.46 2.59
CA GLN A 44 -4.11 -9.50 1.64
C GLN A 44 -5.49 -10.05 1.99
N PHE A 45 -6.35 -10.27 1.00
CA PHE A 45 -7.65 -10.89 1.19
C PHE A 45 -7.50 -12.40 1.42
N ASP A 46 -8.50 -13.00 2.05
CA ASP A 46 -8.50 -14.43 2.39
C ASP A 46 -8.43 -15.36 1.16
N ASP A 47 -8.78 -14.84 -0.03
CA ASP A 47 -8.64 -15.56 -1.30
C ASP A 47 -7.17 -15.70 -1.77
N GLY A 48 -6.24 -15.03 -1.08
CA GLY A 48 -4.80 -15.06 -1.34
C GLY A 48 -4.35 -14.25 -2.55
N THR A 49 -5.25 -13.65 -3.32
CA THR A 49 -4.91 -12.90 -4.56
C THR A 49 -5.34 -11.44 -4.53
N GLY A 50 -6.29 -11.10 -3.65
CA GLY A 50 -6.76 -9.75 -3.44
C GLY A 50 -5.85 -8.99 -2.49
N PHE A 51 -5.66 -7.70 -2.77
CA PHE A 51 -4.88 -6.78 -1.96
C PHE A 51 -5.66 -5.48 -1.75
N LEU A 52 -5.53 -4.92 -0.54
CA LEU A 52 -6.08 -3.62 -0.15
C LEU A 52 -4.98 -2.77 0.49
N HIS A 53 -4.76 -1.60 -0.06
CA HIS A 53 -3.81 -0.62 0.42
C HIS A 53 -4.56 0.59 0.97
N ILE A 54 -4.21 1.01 2.17
CA ILE A 54 -4.74 2.21 2.82
C ILE A 54 -3.56 3.10 3.16
N ALA A 55 -3.42 4.20 2.42
CA ALA A 55 -2.40 5.22 2.67
C ALA A 55 -3.06 6.49 3.21
N VAL A 56 -2.72 6.88 4.44
CA VAL A 56 -3.22 8.09 5.10
C VAL A 56 -2.09 9.10 5.23
N PHE A 57 -2.23 10.24 4.56
CA PHE A 57 -1.17 11.23 4.44
C PHE A 57 -1.74 12.65 4.51
N ASP A 58 -0.89 13.63 4.82
CA ASP A 58 -1.30 15.03 4.92
C ASP A 58 -1.41 15.76 3.55
N GLY A 59 -0.88 15.15 2.49
CA GLY A 59 -0.95 15.66 1.11
C GLY A 59 0.10 16.73 0.80
N THR A 60 1.05 16.96 1.71
CA THR A 60 2.09 18.00 1.56
C THR A 60 3.32 17.50 0.82
N ALA A 61 3.65 16.21 0.97
CA ALA A 61 4.71 15.51 0.26
C ALA A 61 4.22 14.12 -0.16
N ASP A 62 4.82 13.58 -1.22
CA ASP A 62 4.65 12.17 -1.59
C ASP A 62 5.60 11.32 -0.70
N PRO A 63 5.07 10.54 0.25
CA PRO A 63 5.90 9.76 1.17
C PRO A 63 6.66 8.62 0.48
N PHE A 64 6.30 8.29 -0.77
CA PHE A 64 6.95 7.25 -1.57
C PHE A 64 8.01 7.80 -2.54
N ALA A 65 8.17 9.13 -2.67
CA ALA A 65 9.00 9.75 -3.72
C ALA A 65 10.43 9.18 -3.83
N ASP A 66 11.09 8.96 -2.70
CA ASP A 66 12.45 8.42 -2.64
C ASP A 66 12.49 6.89 -2.44
N CYS A 67 11.33 6.23 -2.27
CA CYS A 67 11.22 4.80 -1.96
C CYS A 67 11.60 3.95 -3.18
N LYS A 68 12.74 3.26 -3.11
CA LYS A 68 13.24 2.43 -4.21
C LYS A 68 12.37 1.19 -4.39
N ALA A 69 12.00 0.54 -3.29
CA ALA A 69 11.11 -0.59 -3.28
C ALA A 69 9.74 -0.22 -3.85
N ASP A 70 9.23 1.00 -3.58
CA ASP A 70 7.95 1.43 -4.15
C ASP A 70 8.01 1.57 -5.67
N ARG A 71 9.09 2.16 -6.19
CA ARG A 71 9.32 2.21 -7.65
C ARG A 71 9.45 0.82 -8.25
N HIS A 72 10.12 -0.11 -7.57
CA HIS A 72 10.26 -1.50 -8.02
C HIS A 72 8.90 -2.21 -8.04
N PHE A 73 8.10 -2.03 -6.98
CA PHE A 73 6.73 -2.54 -6.92
C PHE A 73 5.89 -2.04 -8.10
N HIS A 74 5.98 -0.76 -8.46
CA HIS A 74 5.20 -0.19 -9.57
C HIS A 74 5.69 -0.57 -10.98
N HIS A 75 6.97 -0.92 -11.17
CA HIS A 75 7.57 -1.13 -12.50
C HIS A 75 6.81 -2.14 -13.37
N ASP A 76 6.39 -3.27 -12.79
CA ASP A 76 5.68 -4.35 -13.48
C ASP A 76 4.30 -4.64 -12.87
N LEU A 77 3.70 -3.64 -12.20
CA LEU A 77 2.44 -3.84 -11.50
C LEU A 77 1.35 -4.35 -12.45
N GLU A 78 1.17 -3.71 -13.61
CA GLU A 78 0.14 -4.07 -14.59
C GLU A 78 0.21 -5.52 -15.05
N GLN A 79 1.41 -6.09 -15.17
CA GLN A 79 1.62 -7.49 -15.57
C GLN A 79 1.20 -8.48 -14.48
N ARG A 80 1.18 -8.05 -13.22
CA ARG A 80 0.74 -8.89 -12.08
C ARG A 80 -0.76 -8.83 -11.86
N LEU A 81 -1.46 -7.81 -12.35
CA LEU A 81 -2.88 -7.58 -12.08
C LEU A 81 -3.78 -8.47 -12.93
N ALA A 82 -4.78 -9.09 -12.29
CA ALA A 82 -5.88 -9.76 -12.98
C ALA A 82 -6.97 -8.77 -13.40
N THR A 83 -7.14 -7.70 -12.63
CA THR A 83 -8.10 -6.61 -12.88
C THR A 83 -7.47 -5.26 -12.58
N PRO A 84 -7.86 -4.19 -13.29
CA PRO A 84 -7.41 -2.83 -12.95
C PRO A 84 -7.69 -2.48 -11.47
N PRO A 85 -6.81 -1.72 -10.82
CA PRO A 85 -7.01 -1.36 -9.43
C PRO A 85 -8.14 -0.33 -9.31
N THR A 86 -8.98 -0.51 -8.29
CA THR A 86 -9.97 0.50 -7.91
C THR A 86 -9.35 1.44 -6.90
N ILE A 87 -9.29 2.73 -7.21
CA ILE A 87 -8.68 3.76 -6.37
C ILE A 87 -9.76 4.71 -5.87
N THR A 88 -9.88 4.84 -4.55
CA THR A 88 -10.82 5.75 -3.89
C THR A 88 -10.07 6.75 -3.01
N ARG A 89 -10.37 8.04 -3.20
CA ARG A 89 -9.89 9.11 -2.32
C ARG A 89 -10.91 9.37 -1.22
N ALA A 90 -10.45 9.41 0.02
CA ALA A 90 -11.28 9.62 1.21
C ALA A 90 -10.68 10.69 2.13
N ARG A 91 -11.49 11.14 3.10
CA ARG A 91 -11.07 12.05 4.17
C ARG A 91 -11.07 11.27 5.48
N LEU A 92 -9.96 11.34 6.22
CA LEU A 92 -9.90 10.74 7.54
C LEU A 92 -10.77 11.54 8.52
N ILE A 93 -11.75 10.88 9.13
CA ILE A 93 -12.60 11.48 10.17
C ILE A 93 -12.10 11.16 11.59
N GLY A 94 -11.32 10.09 11.73
CA GLY A 94 -10.70 9.64 12.97
C GLY A 94 -9.98 8.32 12.73
N ALA A 95 -9.01 8.01 13.59
CA ALA A 95 -8.33 6.73 13.63
C ALA A 95 -8.15 6.31 15.10
N TYR A 96 -8.36 5.03 15.38
CA TYR A 96 -8.09 4.45 16.68
C TYR A 96 -7.11 3.30 16.49
N PHE A 97 -5.96 3.41 17.13
CA PHE A 97 -4.97 2.35 17.18
C PHE A 97 -5.00 1.77 18.59
N GLY A 98 -5.42 0.51 18.71
CA GLY A 98 -5.35 -0.19 19.98
C GLY A 98 -3.89 -0.22 20.48
N ARG A 99 -3.70 -0.24 21.80
CA ARG A 99 -2.38 -0.55 22.36
C ARG A 99 -2.04 -1.99 21.98
N ASN A 100 -1.00 -2.19 21.16
CA ASN A 100 -0.37 -3.50 21.02
C ASN A 100 0.02 -3.99 22.42
N ARG A 101 -0.46 -5.18 22.80
CA ARG A 101 0.11 -5.96 23.90
C ARG A 101 1.13 -6.92 23.33
#